data_AF-A0A7C5H7Z4-F1
#
_entry.id   AF-A0A7C5H7Z4-F1
#
_cell.length_a   1.000
_cell.length_b   1.000
_cell.length_c   1.000
_cell.angle_alpha   90.00
_cell.angle_beta   90.00
_cell.angle_gamma   90.00
#
_symmetry.space_group_name_H-M   'P 1'
#
loop_
_entity.id
_entity.type
_entity.pdbx_description
1 polymer ?
#
loop_
_entity_poly.entity_id
_entity_poly.type
_entity_poly.pdbx_seq_one_letter_code
_entity_poly.pdbx_strand_id
1 'polypeptide(L)' 'MKTAVDMFNLLGFPATAENHITLGGSYKFNQNFSVDTTVVYGLNKKSSADVSAMFGPGAKISNKHAELGLTVQLNYKF' A
#
# COMPACT_ATOMS: atom_id res chain seq x y z
N MET A 1 19.25 -20.90 -5.27
CA MET A 1 19.10 -19.58 -5.93
C MET A 1 17.75 -18.93 -5.69
N LYS A 2 16.62 -19.66 -5.73
CA LYS A 2 15.27 -19.06 -5.59
C LYS A 2 15.02 -18.33 -4.25
N THR A 3 15.54 -18.87 -3.15
CA THR A 3 15.36 -18.34 -1.78
C THR A 3 16.01 -16.97 -1.54
N ALA A 4 17.19 -16.73 -2.12
CA ALA A 4 17.89 -15.45 -2.00
C ALA A 4 17.18 -14.37 -2.83
N VAL A 5 16.70 -14.71 -4.03
CA VAL A 5 15.92 -13.80 -4.88
C VAL A 5 14.59 -13.44 -4.21
N ASP A 6 13.88 -14.42 -3.64
CA ASP A 6 12.64 -14.18 -2.90
C ASP A 6 12.87 -13.28 -1.66
N MET A 7 14.02 -13.41 -0.97
CA MET A 7 14.43 -12.52 0.12
C MET A 7 14.72 -11.09 -0.36
N PHE A 8 15.53 -10.91 -1.40
CA PHE A 8 15.87 -9.59 -1.94
C PHE A 8 14.65 -8.89 -2.52
N ASN A 9 13.72 -9.64 -3.14
CA ASN A 9 12.44 -9.09 -3.57
C ASN A 9 11.62 -8.58 -2.38
N LEU A 10 11.54 -9.34 -1.27
CA LEU A 10 10.76 -8.94 -0.10
C LEU A 10 11.41 -7.78 0.69
N LEU A 11 12.74 -7.70 0.74
CA LEU A 11 13.47 -6.63 1.43
C LEU A 11 13.62 -5.35 0.58
N GLY A 12 13.85 -5.48 -0.73
CA GLY A 12 14.05 -4.37 -1.65
C GLY A 12 12.74 -3.79 -2.20
N PHE A 13 11.72 -4.63 -2.34
CA PHE A 13 10.38 -4.26 -2.81
C PHE A 13 9.35 -4.92 -1.88
N PRO A 14 9.23 -4.44 -0.63
CA PRO A 14 8.23 -4.96 0.29
C PRO A 14 6.88 -4.94 -0.42
N ALA A 15 6.24 -6.12 -0.51
CA ALA A 15 5.02 -6.32 -1.27
C ALA A 15 4.02 -5.20 -0.90
N THR A 16 3.88 -4.25 -1.83
CA THR A 16 2.98 -3.11 -1.72
C THR A 16 1.57 -3.62 -1.50
N ALA A 17 0.76 -2.91 -0.71
CA ALA A 17 -0.61 -3.34 -0.46
C ALA A 17 -1.34 -3.66 -1.78
N GLU A 18 -1.77 -4.91 -1.97
CA GLU A 18 -2.44 -5.31 -3.24
C GLU A 18 -3.91 -4.90 -3.27
N ASN A 19 -4.54 -4.84 -2.09
CA ASN A 19 -5.95 -4.53 -1.94
C ASN A 19 -6.12 -3.18 -1.26
N HIS A 20 -6.87 -2.29 -1.90
CA HIS A 20 -7.17 -0.96 -1.39
C HIS A 20 -8.68 -0.79 -1.22
N ILE A 21 -9.07 -0.24 -0.07
CA ILE A 21 -10.42 0.26 0.14
C ILE A 21 -10.35 1.78 -0.01
N THR A 22 -11.10 2.32 -0.97
CA THR A 22 -11.12 3.75 -1.26
C THR A 22 -12.51 4.30 -0.96
N LEU A 23 -12.57 5.36 -0.17
CA LEU A 23 -13.77 6.12 0.13
C LEU A 23 -13.55 7.57 -0.28
N GLY A 24 -14.45 8.08 -1.12
CA GLY A 24 -14.35 9.44 -1.65
C GLY A 24 -15.68 10.18 -1.57
N GLY A 25 -15.60 11.49 -1.42
CA GLY A 25 -16.74 12.39 -1.39
C GLY A 25 -16.43 13.71 -2.06
N SER A 26 -17.46 14.30 -2.67
CA SER A 26 -17.38 15.56 -3.39
C SER A 26 -18.40 16.54 -2.82
N TYR A 27 -17.99 17.76 -2.54
CA TYR A 27 -18.87 18.85 -2.14
C TYR A 27 -18.79 20.00 -3.15
N LYS A 28 -19.94 20.33 -3.75
CA LYS A 28 -20.08 21.48 -4.65
C LYS A 28 -20.54 22.68 -3.85
N PHE A 29 -19.73 23.72 -3.77
CA PHE A 29 -20.10 24.98 -3.13
C PHE A 29 -21.02 25.80 -4.03
N ASN A 30 -20.73 25.81 -5.33
CA ASN A 30 -21.55 26.45 -6.35
C ASN A 30 -21.30 25.77 -7.71
N GLN A 31 -21.85 26.32 -8.80
CA GLN A 31 -21.66 25.74 -10.13
C GLN A 31 -20.22 25.79 -10.65
N ASN A 32 -19.38 26.64 -10.04
CA ASN A 32 -18.03 26.93 -10.48
C ASN A 32 -16.95 26.40 -9.54
N PHE A 33 -17.28 25.99 -8.30
CA PHE A 33 -16.31 25.59 -7.29
C PHE A 33 -16.77 24.33 -6.54
N SER A 34 -15.89 23.34 -6.50
CA SER A 34 -16.10 22.10 -5.73
C SER A 34 -14.82 21.60 -5.08
N VAL A 35 -14.98 20.82 -4.03
CA VAL A 35 -13.89 20.15 -3.32
C VAL A 35 -14.15 18.66 -3.28
N ASP A 36 -13.13 17.90 -3.61
CA ASP A 36 -13.15 16.45 -3.52
C ASP A 36 -12.18 16.00 -2.42
N THR A 37 -12.60 15.01 -1.65
CA THR A 37 -11.76 14.40 -0.62
C THR A 37 -11.83 12.89 -0.77
N THR A 38 -10.68 12.24 -0.74
CA THR A 38 -10.56 10.79 -0.89
C THR A 38 -9.63 10.24 0.17
N VAL A 39 -10.04 9.15 0.81
CA VAL A 39 -9.24 8.38 1.75
C VAL A 39 -9.05 6.98 1.17
N VAL A 40 -7.81 6.52 1.14
CA VAL A 40 -7.40 5.20 0.65
C VAL A 40 -6.77 4.44 1.80
N TYR A 41 -7.24 3.24 2.06
CA TYR A 41 -6.65 2.34 3.05
C TYR A 41 -6.15 1.07 2.37
N GLY A 42 -4.85 0.83 2.41
CA GLY A 42 -4.20 -0.39 1.94
C GLY A 42 -4.35 -1.50 2.98
N LEU A 43 -4.96 -2.61 2.59
CA LEU A 43 -5.14 -3.77 3.47
C LEU A 43 -3.81 -4.47 3.71
N ASN A 44 -3.50 -4.66 5.00
CA ASN A 44 -2.28 -5.32 5.47
C ASN A 44 -2.15 -6.75 4.90
N LYS A 45 -1.21 -6.97 3.99
CA LYS A 45 -0.80 -8.31 3.57
C LYS A 45 0.44 -8.72 4.34
N LYS A 46 0.38 -9.87 5.03
CA LYS A 46 1.58 -10.49 5.61
C LYS A 46 2.35 -11.16 4.48
N SER A 47 3.50 -10.62 4.11
CA SER A 47 4.42 -11.32 3.21
C SER A 47 5.49 -12.01 4.05
N SER A 48 5.66 -13.31 3.87
CA SER A 48 6.68 -14.09 4.58
C SER A 48 7.55 -14.83 3.58
N ALA A 49 8.87 -14.63 3.65
CA ALA A 49 9.84 -15.39 2.88
C ALA A 49 10.53 -16.40 3.80
N ASP A 50 10.65 -17.62 3.31
CA ASP A 50 11.51 -18.63 3.91
C ASP A 50 12.96 -18.28 3.58
N VAL A 51 13.80 -18.09 4.59
CA VAL A 51 15.23 -17.77 4.43
C VAL A 51 16.11 -18.86 5.05
N SER A 52 15.56 -20.06 5.22
CA SER A 52 16.23 -21.20 5.86
C SER A 52 17.55 -21.59 5.18
N ALA A 53 17.68 -21.29 3.89
CA ALA A 53 18.87 -21.58 3.10
C ALA A 53 20.06 -20.64 3.40
N MET A 54 19.85 -19.48 4.03
CA MET A 54 20.93 -18.52 4.38
C MET A 54 21.14 -18.38 5.88
N PHE A 55 20.10 -18.55 6.70
CA PHE A 55 20.15 -18.30 8.15
C PHE A 55 19.87 -19.54 9.02
N GLY A 56 19.82 -20.72 8.40
CA GLY A 56 19.60 -22.00 9.09
C GLY A 56 18.14 -22.46 9.10
N PRO A 57 17.89 -23.76 9.32
CA PRO A 57 16.56 -24.36 9.21
C PRO A 57 15.53 -23.70 10.13
N GLY A 58 14.43 -23.20 9.54
CA GLY A 58 13.34 -22.56 10.26
C GLY A 58 13.38 -21.02 10.27
N ALA A 59 14.42 -20.41 9.70
CA ALA A 59 14.51 -18.96 9.61
C ALA A 59 13.49 -18.41 8.61
N LYS A 60 12.60 -17.53 9.09
CA LYS A 60 11.58 -16.84 8.29
C LYS A 60 11.63 -15.35 8.56
N ILE A 61 11.50 -14.54 7.51
CA ILE A 61 11.33 -13.09 7.61
C ILE A 61 9.88 -12.79 7.28
N SER A 62 9.20 -12.04 8.15
CA SER A 62 7.81 -11.62 7.98
C SER A 62 7.72 -10.11 8.01
N ASN A 63 7.13 -9.50 6.98
CA ASN A 63 6.84 -8.08 6.92
C ASN A 63 5.33 -7.83 6.97
N LYS A 64 4.94 -6.85 7.79
CA LYS A 64 3.59 -6.29 7.85
C LYS A 64 3.68 -4.82 7.46
N HIS A 65 2.91 -4.42 6.47
CA HIS A 65 2.83 -3.03 6.03
C HIS A 65 1.37 -2.61 5.89
N ALA A 66 1.05 -1.44 6.43
CA ALA A 66 -0.24 -0.77 6.32
C ALA A 66 -0.02 0.56 5.59
N GLU A 67 -0.90 0.89 4.65
CA GLU A 67 -0.84 2.13 3.88
C GLU A 67 -2.12 2.93 4.13
N LEU A 68 -1.98 4.23 4.39
CA LEU A 68 -3.10 5.17 4.49
C LEU A 68 -2.79 6.40 3.64
N GLY A 69 -3.62 6.66 2.65
CA GLY A 69 -3.54 7.82 1.77
C GLY A 69 -4.72 8.78 1.97
N LEU A 70 -4.45 10.08 1.96
CA LEU A 70 -5.47 11.13 2.00
C LEU A 70 -5.21 12.13 0.89
N THR A 71 -6.24 12.43 0.10
CA THR A 71 -6.18 13.36 -1.02
C THR A 71 -7.28 14.40 -0.86
N VAL A 72 -6.92 15.67 -1.07
CA VAL A 72 -7.85 16.80 -1.16
C VAL A 72 -7.62 17.49 -2.50
N GLN A 73 -8.69 17.74 -3.24
CA GLN A 73 -8.66 18.42 -4.53
C GLN A 73 -9.62 19.61 -4.54
N LEU A 74 -9.15 20.73 -5.07
CA LEU A 74 -9.97 21.92 -5.32
C LEU A 74 -10.24 21.99 -6.83
N ASN A 75 -11.49 22.19 -7.22
CA ASN A 75 -11.88 22.33 -8.62
C ASN A 75 -12.53 23.69 -8.84
N TYR A 76 -12.09 24.40 -9.88
CA TYR A 76 -12.70 25.64 -10.31
C TYR A 76 -13.01 25.57 -11.82
N LYS A 77 -14.25 25.91 -12.19
CA LYS A 77 -14.74 25.91 -13.56
C LYS A 77 -14.94 27.36 -14.03
N PHE A 78 -14.21 27.73 -15.09
CA PHE A 78 -14.33 29.01 -15.79
C PHE A 78 -15.51 29.02 -16.76
#